data_AF-A0ABD0RHF3-F1
#
_entry.id   AF-A0ABD0RHF3-F1
#
_cell.length_a   1.000
_cell.length_b   1.000
_cell.length_c   1.000
_cell.angle_alpha   90.00
_cell.angle_beta   90.00
_cell.angle_gamma   90.00
#
_symmetry.space_group_name_H-M   'P 1'
#
loop_
_entity.id
_entity.type
_entity.pdbx_description
1 polymer ?
#
loop_
_entity_poly.entity_id
_entity_poly.type
_entity_poly.pdbx_seq_one_letter_code
_entity_poly.pdbx_strand_id
1 'polypeptide(L)' 'MDFNLRPYQEEVVQVALRGENSIIWLPTGGGKTRAAVYVTKNHLETTANAKVAVLVNK' A
#
# COMPACT_ATOMS: atom_id res chain seq x y z
N MET A 1 14.29 -9.02 -6.93
CA MET A 1 12.94 -8.81 -7.51
C MET A 1 12.55 -7.39 -7.20
N ASP A 2 12.56 -6.50 -8.18
CA ASP A 2 12.11 -5.14 -7.98
C ASP A 2 10.59 -5.12 -7.80
N PHE A 3 10.12 -4.62 -6.66
CA PHE A 3 8.70 -4.55 -6.31
C PHE A 3 8.10 -3.25 -6.82
N ASN A 4 8.19 -3.03 -8.13
CA ASN A 4 7.69 -1.81 -8.76
C ASN A 4 6.18 -1.89 -8.95
N LEU A 5 5.52 -0.77 -8.67
CA LEU A 5 4.11 -0.57 -8.93
C LEU A 5 3.89 -0.30 -10.42
N ARG A 6 2.68 -0.57 -10.91
CA ARG A 6 2.23 -0.03 -12.20
C ARG A 6 1.84 1.44 -12.00
N PRO A 7 1.85 2.30 -13.03
CA PRO A 7 1.53 3.72 -12.88
C PRO A 7 0.19 3.99 -12.18
N TYR A 8 -0.86 3.25 -12.53
CA TYR A 8 -2.17 3.39 -11.88
C TYR A 8 -2.18 2.94 -10.41
N GLN A 9 -1.24 2.08 -10.00
CA GLN A 9 -1.08 1.68 -8.60
C GLN A 9 -0.32 2.76 -7.84
N GLU A 10 0.69 3.38 -8.46
CA GLU A 10 1.43 4.51 -7.88
C GLU A 10 0.51 5.69 -7.59
N GLU A 11 -0.39 6.02 -8.51
CA GLU A 11 -1.37 7.10 -8.35
C GLU A 11 -2.24 6.90 -7.11
N VAL A 12 -2.84 5.72 -6.96
CA VAL A 12 -3.81 5.47 -5.87
C VAL A 12 -3.18 5.32 -4.50
N VAL A 13 -1.86 5.07 -4.40
CA VAL A 13 -1.17 4.96 -3.10
C VAL A 13 -0.68 6.30 -2.56
N GLN A 14 -0.66 7.37 -3.36
CA GLN A 14 -0.05 8.65 -2.95
C GLN A 14 -0.64 9.22 -1.65
N VAL A 15 -1.96 9.09 -1.45
CA VAL A 15 -2.63 9.55 -0.21
C VAL A 15 -2.11 8.76 0.99
N ALA A 16 -2.03 7.44 0.87
CA ALA A 16 -1.52 6.58 1.94
C ALA A 16 -0.02 6.80 2.23
N LEU A 17 0.78 7.10 1.21
CA LEU A 17 2.20 7.41 1.36
C LEU A 17 2.47 8.73 2.09
N ARG A 18 1.53 9.68 2.04
CA ARG A 18 1.57 10.90 2.86
C ARG A 18 1.15 10.67 4.32
N GLY A 19 0.79 9.44 4.70
CA GLY A 19 0.35 9.10 6.04
C GLY A 19 -1.13 9.43 6.31
N GLU A 20 -1.92 9.69 5.27
CA GLU A 20 -3.34 9.99 5.40
C GLU A 20 -4.20 8.72 5.34
N ASN A 21 -5.29 8.70 6.12
CA ASN A 21 -6.28 7.62 6.08
C ASN A 21 -6.95 7.57 4.71
N SER A 22 -6.95 6.40 4.06
CA SER A 22 -7.47 6.25 2.70
C SER A 22 -8.13 4.90 2.45
N ILE A 23 -9.08 4.89 1.50
CA ILE A 23 -9.66 3.68 0.91
C ILE A 23 -9.13 3.59 -0.52
N ILE A 24 -8.27 2.60 -0.78
CA ILE A 24 -7.74 2.35 -2.13
C ILE A 24 -8.77 1.53 -2.92
N TRP A 25 -9.41 2.16 -3.90
CA TRP A 25 -10.39 1.52 -4.76
C TRP A 25 -9.77 1.14 -6.11
N LEU A 26 -9.56 -0.16 -6.31
CA LEU A 26 -9.12 -0.75 -7.58
C LEU A 26 -9.98 -1.99 -7.91
N PRO A 27 -10.15 -2.33 -9.20
CA PRO A 27 -10.91 -3.51 -9.60
C PRO A 27 -10.32 -4.82 -9.05
N THR A 28 -11.11 -5.90 -9.07
CA THR A 28 -10.60 -7.26 -8.80
C THR A 28 -9.50 -7.59 -9.80
N GLY A 29 -8.39 -8.18 -9.34
CA GLY A 29 -7.19 -8.38 -10.16
C GLY A 29 -6.34 -7.13 -10.42
N GLY A 30 -6.80 -5.92 -10.05
CA GLY A 30 -6.04 -4.67 -10.20
C GLY A 30 -4.82 -4.53 -9.27
N GLY A 31 -4.53 -5.54 -8.44
CA GLY A 31 -3.34 -5.55 -7.58
C GLY A 31 -3.43 -4.68 -6.32
N LYS A 32 -4.62 -4.54 -5.71
CA LYS A 32 -4.82 -3.93 -4.38
C LYS A 32 -3.82 -4.43 -3.33
N THR A 33 -3.58 -5.74 -3.29
CA THR A 33 -2.63 -6.35 -2.36
C THR A 33 -1.20 -5.84 -2.60
N ARG A 34 -0.78 -5.68 -3.86
CA ARG A 34 0.54 -5.15 -4.19
C ARG A 34 0.68 -3.68 -3.76
N ALA A 35 -0.35 -2.86 -4.02
CA ALA A 35 -0.40 -1.48 -3.57
C ALA A 35 -0.29 -1.39 -2.03
N ALA A 36 -1.05 -2.21 -1.29
CA ALA A 36 -1.00 -2.25 0.17
C ALA A 36 0.38 -2.68 0.72
N VAL A 37 1.03 -3.67 0.09
CA VAL A 37 2.39 -4.08 0.45
C VAL A 37 3.39 -2.96 0.22
N TYR A 38 3.27 -2.20 -0.87
CA TYR A 38 4.16 -1.06 -1.14
C TYR A 38 4.02 0.04 -0.07
N VAL A 39 2.79 0.42 0.28
CA VAL A 39 2.53 1.39 1.36
C VAL A 39 3.08 0.90 2.70
N THR A 40 2.85 -0.38 3.01
CA THR A 40 3.34 -1.04 4.24
C THR A 40 4.86 -1.01 4.31
N LYS A 41 5.54 -1.34 3.20
CA LYS A 41 7.00 -1.30 3.11
C LYS A 41 7.52 0.11 3.37
N ASN A 42 6.98 1.11 2.67
CA ASN A 42 7.37 2.51 2.88
C ASN A 42 7.17 2.95 4.34
N HIS A 43 6.04 2.59 4.96
CA HIS A 43 5.79 2.90 6.37
C HIS A 43 6.83 2.28 7.30
N LEU A 44 7.18 0.99 7.11
CA LEU A 44 8.17 0.29 7.92
C LEU A 44 9.59 0.84 7.74
N GLU A 45 9.94 1.32 6.53
CA GLU A 45 11.26 1.86 6.22
C GLU A 45 11.44 3.32 6.69
N THR A 46 10.36 4.10 6.75
CA THR A 46 10.42 5.54 7.01
C THR A 46 9.99 5.93 8.43
N THR A 47 9.36 5.02 9.18
CA THR A 47 8.85 5.29 10.53
C THR A 47 9.56 4.43 11.58
N ALA A 48 10.21 5.08 12.56
CA ALA A 48 10.93 4.38 13.63
C ALA A 48 9.98 3.52 14.48
N ASN A 49 10.37 2.27 14.74
CA ASN A 49 9.59 1.30 15.53
C ASN A 49 8.17 1.01 14.98
N ALA A 50 7.96 1.17 13.68
CA ALA A 50 6.68 0.92 13.02
C ALA A 50 6.20 -0.53 13.14
N LYS A 51 4.87 -0.70 13.13
CA LYS A 51 4.19 -2.00 13.12
C LYS A 51 2.97 -1.92 12.20
N VAL A 52 2.71 -2.99 11.47
CA VAL A 52 1.58 -3.09 10.55
C VAL A 52 0.78 -4.35 10.81
N ALA A 53 -0.55 -4.23 10.80
CA ALA A 53 -1.48 -5.35 10.89
C ALA A 53 -2.29 -5.44 9.58
N VAL A 54 -2.43 -6.64 9.03
CA VAL A 54 -3.26 -6.91 7.85
C VAL A 54 -4.44 -7.76 8.29
N LEU A 55 -5.65 -7.21 8.15
CA LEU A 55 -6.90 -7.89 8.48
C LEU A 55 -7.53 -8.43 7.21
N VAL A 56 -7.87 -9.71 7.22
CA VAL A 56 -8.60 -10.40 6.15
C VAL A 56 -9.87 -11.01 6.73
N ASN A 57 -10.92 -11.10 5.91
CA ASN A 57 -12.10 -11.85 6.32
C ASN A 57 -11.82 -13.37 6.19
N LYS A 58 -12.55 -14.18 6.97
CA LYS A 58 -12.56 -15.64 6.83
C LYS A 58 -13.34 -16.09 5.60
#